data_AF-A0A3A4NQ61-F1
#
_entry.id   AF-A0A3A4NQ61-F1
#
_cell.length_a   1.000
_cell.length_b   1.000
_cell.length_c   1.000
_cell.angle_alpha   90.00
_cell.angle_beta   90.00
_cell.angle_gamma   90.00
#
_symmetry.space_group_name_H-M   'P 1'
#
loop_
_entity.id
_entity.type
_entity.pdbx_description
1 polymer ?
#
loop_
_entity_poly.entity_id
_entity_poly.type
_entity_poly.pdbx_seq_one_letter_code
_entity_poly.pdbx_strand_id
1 'polypeptide(L)'
;MRKKADSLKPGDKVVIRQNPHQPGADGIVGTVIVYRPGEGFGGCDLVDVHYKSPKDGKGYTMPFGLSCLGPADAASLVALAEQYEAIAAKLRECAGARNQKR
;
A
#
# COMPACT_ATOMS: atom_id res chain seq x y z
N MET A 1 -7.80 -10.57 28.65
CA MET A 1 -6.63 -9.75 28.30
C MET A 1 -6.30 -10.02 26.84
N ARG A 2 -6.56 -9.08 25.92
CA ARG A 2 -6.15 -9.26 24.51
C ARG A 2 -4.64 -9.09 24.44
N LYS A 3 -3.91 -10.08 23.92
CA LYS A 3 -2.49 -9.93 23.59
C LYS A 3 -2.38 -8.68 22.71
N LYS A 4 -1.55 -7.70 23.09
CA LYS A 4 -1.16 -6.63 22.16
C LYS A 4 -0.53 -7.32 20.96
N ALA A 5 -1.25 -7.38 19.84
CA ALA A 5 -0.62 -7.60 18.56
C ALA A 5 0.46 -6.52 18.44
N ASP A 6 1.67 -6.89 18.02
CA ASP A 6 2.79 -5.97 17.90
C ASP A 6 2.32 -4.70 17.18
N SER A 7 2.20 -3.61 17.94
CA SER A 7 1.70 -2.34 17.40
C SER A 7 2.74 -1.83 16.43
N LEU A 8 2.32 -1.51 15.20
CA LEU A 8 3.17 -0.85 14.21
C LEU A 8 3.93 0.33 14.84
N LYS A 9 5.23 0.41 14.57
CA LYS A 9 6.13 1.43 15.12
C LYS A 9 6.58 2.38 14.02
N PRO A 10 6.93 3.62 14.36
CA PRO A 10 7.62 4.51 13.44
C PRO A 10 8.84 3.83 12.81
N GLY A 11 8.97 3.90 11.49
CA GLY A 11 10.00 3.25 10.70
C GLY A 11 9.59 1.91 10.08
N ASP A 12 8.54 1.25 10.58
CA ASP A 12 8.06 -0.01 10.02
C ASP A 12 7.58 0.18 8.58
N LYS A 13 7.82 -0.84 7.76
CA LYS A 13 7.31 -0.91 6.39
C LYS A 13 5.94 -1.57 6.38
N VAL A 14 5.06 -1.02 5.55
CA VAL A 14 3.70 -1.55 5.33
C VAL A 14 3.36 -1.48 3.86
N VAL A 15 2.57 -2.44 3.37
CA VAL A 15 1.97 -2.36 2.03
C VAL A 15 0.63 -1.65 2.15
N ILE A 16 0.45 -0.58 1.40
CA ILE A 16 -0.83 0.14 1.29
C ILE A 16 -1.71 -0.67 0.33
N ARG A 17 -2.63 -1.47 0.86
CA ARG A 17 -3.55 -2.30 0.05
C ARG A 17 -4.69 -1.48 -0.53
N GLN A 18 -5.10 -0.44 0.16
CA GLN A 18 -6.14 0.48 -0.28
C GLN A 18 -5.77 1.90 0.13
N ASN A 19 -5.79 2.82 -0.83
CA ASN A 19 -5.50 4.22 -0.57
C ASN A 19 -6.75 5.09 -0.81
N PRO A 20 -7.54 5.38 0.25
CA PRO A 20 -8.74 6.20 0.11
C PRO A 20 -8.44 7.66 -0.24
N HIS A 21 -7.21 8.14 0.05
CA HIS A 21 -6.80 9.52 -0.21
C HIS A 21 -6.35 9.74 -1.65
N GLN A 22 -5.80 8.69 -2.28
CA GLN A 22 -5.27 8.77 -3.64
C GLN A 22 -5.59 7.48 -4.42
N PRO A 23 -6.69 7.47 -5.19
CA PRO A 23 -7.03 6.34 -6.04
C PRO A 23 -5.91 6.01 -7.05
N GLY A 24 -5.51 4.73 -7.09
CA GLY A 24 -4.40 4.22 -7.91
C GLY A 24 -3.02 4.32 -7.26
N ALA A 25 -2.95 4.66 -5.97
CA ALA A 25 -1.73 4.55 -5.15
C ALA A 25 -1.88 3.42 -4.10
N ASP A 26 -2.44 2.30 -4.55
CA ASP A 26 -2.54 1.01 -3.86
C ASP A 26 -1.48 0.02 -4.37
N GLY A 27 -1.21 -1.01 -3.58
CA GLY A 27 -0.15 -1.99 -3.84
C GLY A 27 1.26 -1.42 -3.66
N ILE A 28 1.43 -0.31 -2.96
CA ILE A 28 2.73 0.35 -2.79
C ILE A 28 3.25 0.25 -1.36
N VAL A 29 4.57 0.31 -1.20
CA VAL A 29 5.20 0.27 0.13
C VAL A 29 5.26 1.68 0.72
N GLY A 30 4.76 1.80 1.95
CA GLY A 30 4.88 2.98 2.79
C GLY A 30 5.75 2.74 4.02
N THR A 31 6.07 3.82 4.72
CA THR A 31 6.78 3.82 5.99
C THR A 31 5.89 4.43 7.05
N VAL A 32 5.70 3.73 8.16
CA VAL A 32 4.96 4.24 9.31
C VAL A 32 5.72 5.42 9.91
N ILE A 33 5.01 6.52 10.13
CA ILE A 33 5.55 7.73 10.77
C ILE A 33 5.02 7.83 12.20
N VAL A 34 3.72 7.61 12.40
CA VAL A 34 3.07 7.69 13.73
C VAL A 34 1.96 6.66 13.85
N TYR A 35 1.83 6.05 15.02
CA TYR A 35 0.66 5.26 15.42
C TYR A 35 -0.27 6.10 16.30
N ARG A 36 -1.56 6.17 15.96
CA ARG A 36 -2.56 7.03 16.61
C ARG A 36 -3.75 6.17 17.09
N PRO A 37 -3.66 5.62 18.32
CA PRO A 37 -4.66 4.69 18.83
C PRO A 37 -6.00 5.40 19.07
N GLY A 38 -7.10 4.81 18.59
CA GLY A 38 -8.46 5.30 18.82
C GLY A 38 -8.82 6.64 18.19
N GLU A 39 -7.95 7.23 17.38
CA GLU A 39 -8.19 8.56 16.76
C GLU A 39 -9.01 8.51 15.47
N GLY A 40 -9.34 7.31 14.98
CA GLY A 40 -10.19 7.11 13.81
C GLY A 40 -11.68 7.06 14.11
N PHE A 41 -12.48 7.07 13.05
CA PHE A 41 -13.93 6.93 13.17
C PHE A 41 -14.31 5.66 13.95
N GLY A 42 -15.26 5.78 14.88
CA GLY A 42 -15.66 4.66 15.75
C GLY A 42 -14.59 4.20 16.74
N GLY A 43 -13.56 5.03 16.99
CA GLY A 43 -12.44 4.66 17.87
C GLY A 43 -11.47 3.67 17.23
N CYS A 44 -11.42 3.62 15.89
CA CYS A 44 -10.46 2.78 15.18
C CYS A 44 -9.05 3.36 15.28
N ASP A 45 -8.05 2.48 15.28
CA ASP A 45 -6.65 2.90 15.24
C ASP A 45 -6.27 3.43 13.85
N LEU A 46 -5.51 4.53 13.86
CA LEU A 46 -4.94 5.13 12.66
C LEU A 46 -3.42 5.04 12.68
N VAL A 47 -2.84 5.02 11.48
CA VAL A 47 -1.41 5.04 11.28
C VAL A 47 -1.09 6.05 10.20
N ASP A 48 -0.25 7.03 10.50
CA ASP A 48 0.26 7.94 9.49
C ASP A 48 1.38 7.26 8.73
N VAL A 49 1.22 7.13 7.42
CA VAL A 49 2.16 6.43 6.54
C VAL A 49 2.68 7.39 5.49
N HIS A 50 4.00 7.46 5.38
CA HIS A 50 4.69 8.15 4.30
C HIS A 50 4.93 7.21 3.11
N TYR A 51 4.55 7.62 1.91
CA TYR A 51 4.77 6.86 0.69
C TYR A 51 5.10 7.79 -0.49
N LYS A 52 5.69 7.22 -1.54
CA LYS A 52 5.85 7.92 -2.82
C LYS A 52 4.70 7.56 -3.75
N SER A 53 4.04 8.57 -4.28
CA SER A 53 2.98 8.40 -5.27
C SER A 53 3.54 7.78 -6.56
N PRO A 54 2.95 6.69 -7.08
CA PRO A 54 3.42 6.08 -8.32
C PRO A 54 3.15 6.93 -9.56
N LYS A 55 2.28 7.96 -9.45
CA LYS A 55 1.92 8.83 -10.58
C LYS A 55 2.97 9.89 -10.87
N ASP A 56 3.59 10.46 -9.83
CA ASP A 56 4.46 11.64 -9.93
C ASP A 56 5.72 11.55 -9.07
N GLY A 57 5.89 10.47 -8.29
CA GLY A 57 7.06 10.24 -7.44
C GLY A 57 7.11 11.11 -6.17
N LYS A 58 6.14 11.99 -5.95
CA LYS A 58 6.11 12.88 -4.79
C LYS A 58 5.80 12.11 -3.50
N GLY A 59 6.39 12.58 -2.40
CA GLY A 59 6.17 12.01 -1.08
C GLY A 59 4.90 12.57 -0.44
N TYR A 60 4.07 11.70 0.12
CA TYR A 60 2.85 12.05 0.84
C TYR A 60 2.83 11.34 2.19
N THR A 61 2.38 12.03 3.23
CA THR A 61 2.12 11.44 4.54
C THR A 61 0.62 11.54 4.80
N MET A 62 -0.05 10.40 4.91
CA MET A 62 -1.51 10.33 5.05
C MET A 62 -1.92 9.33 6.14
N PRO A 63 -3.08 9.52 6.78
CA PRO A 63 -3.58 8.61 7.80
C PRO A 63 -4.30 7.40 7.21
N PHE A 64 -3.98 6.20 7.66
CA PHE A 64 -4.62 4.96 7.22
C PHE A 64 -5.22 4.21 8.40
N GLY A 65 -6.40 3.63 8.21
CA GLY A 65 -6.88 2.57 9.09
C GLY A 65 -6.05 1.30 8.88
N LEU A 66 -5.87 0.51 9.94
CA LEU A 66 -5.11 -0.75 9.87
C LEU A 66 -5.63 -1.73 8.80
N SER A 67 -6.94 -1.71 8.51
CA SER A 67 -7.55 -2.53 7.46
C SER A 67 -7.02 -2.21 6.05
N CYS A 68 -6.58 -0.97 5.81
CA CYS A 68 -6.00 -0.51 4.55
C CYS A 68 -4.53 -0.95 4.38
N LEU A 69 -3.89 -1.42 5.45
CA LEU A 69 -2.49 -1.79 5.48
C LEU A 69 -2.33 -3.31 5.48
N GLY A 70 -1.26 -3.77 4.86
CA GLY A 70 -0.80 -5.16 4.86
C GLY A 70 0.66 -5.24 5.33
N PRO A 71 1.13 -6.44 5.68
CA PRO A 71 2.52 -6.65 6.06
C PRO A 71 3.45 -6.35 4.88
N ALA A 72 4.65 -5.83 5.19
CA ALA A 72 5.74 -5.68 4.23
C ALA A 72 6.91 -6.60 4.58
N ASP A 73 6.61 -7.83 4.98
CA ASP A 73 7.62 -8.88 5.11
C ASP A 73 8.14 -9.34 3.74
N ALA A 74 9.25 -10.08 3.72
CA ALA A 74 9.91 -10.50 2.49
C ALA A 74 8.98 -11.27 1.55
N ALA A 75 8.15 -12.18 2.09
CA ALA A 75 7.22 -12.97 1.28
C ALA A 75 6.15 -12.08 0.62
N SER A 76 5.59 -11.13 1.38
CA SER A 76 4.58 -10.18 0.90
C SER A 76 5.15 -9.25 -0.18
N LEU A 77 6.40 -8.81 -0.02
CA LEU A 77 7.07 -7.96 -1.00
C LEU A 77 7.40 -8.71 -2.30
N VAL A 78 7.84 -9.97 -2.21
CA VAL A 78 8.08 -10.82 -3.39
C VAL A 78 6.77 -11.08 -4.13
N ALA A 79 5.71 -11.47 -3.43
CA ALA A 79 4.40 -11.71 -4.04
C ALA A 79 3.84 -10.46 -4.74
N LEU A 80 4.05 -9.28 -4.15
CA LEU A 80 3.66 -8.01 -4.74
C LEU A 80 4.46 -7.71 -6.03
N ALA A 81 5.76 -7.98 -6.05
CA ALA A 81 6.59 -7.82 -7.25
C ALA A 81 6.13 -8.75 -8.38
N GLU A 82 5.90 -10.03 -8.08
CA GLU A 82 5.39 -11.02 -9.05
C GLU A 82 4.04 -10.59 -9.63
N GLN A 83 3.15 -10.06 -8.79
CA GLN A 83 1.87 -9.53 -9.23
C GLN A 83 2.06 -8.37 -10.24
N TYR A 84 2.97 -7.44 -9.95
CA TYR A 84 3.26 -6.33 -10.88
C TYR A 84 3.86 -6.82 -12.20
N GLU A 85 4.74 -7.81 -12.17
CA GLU A 85 5.29 -8.42 -13.38
C GLU A 85 4.20 -9.08 -14.24
N ALA A 86 3.28 -9.81 -13.62
CA ALA A 86 2.15 -10.44 -14.31
C ALA A 86 1.20 -9.39 -14.92
N ILE A 87 0.93 -8.28 -14.20
CA ILE A 87 0.13 -7.17 -14.73
C ILE A 87 0.85 -6.53 -15.92
N ALA A 88 2.15 -6.26 -15.81
CA ALA A 88 2.93 -5.68 -16.88
C ALA A 88 2.96 -6.56 -18.13
N ALA A 89 3.08 -7.88 -17.98
CA ALA A 89 2.99 -8.84 -19.09
C ALA A 89 1.64 -8.73 -19.83
N LYS A 90 0.52 -8.77 -19.09
CA LYS A 90 -0.83 -8.64 -19.68
C LYS A 90 -1.04 -7.31 -20.39
N LEU A 91 -0.53 -6.21 -19.86
CA LEU A 91 -0.63 -4.89 -20.49
C LEU A 91 0.15 -4.85 -21.82
N ARG A 92 1.34 -5.47 -21.88
CA ARG A 92 2.12 -5.58 -23.12
C ARG A 92 1.40 -6.41 -24.18
N GLU A 93 0.81 -7.54 -23.80
CA GLU A 93 0.00 -8.36 -24.72
C GLU A 93 -1.20 -7.56 -25.29
N CYS A 94 -1.90 -6.83 -24.43
CA CYS A 94 -3.02 -5.98 -24.84
C CYS A 94 -2.59 -4.84 -25.80
N ALA A 95 -1.42 -4.24 -25.57
CA ALA A 95 -0.86 -3.24 -26.47
C ALA A 95 -0.48 -3.84 -27.84
N GLY A 96 0.13 -5.03 -27.85
CA GLY A 96 0.45 -5.77 -29.08
C GLY A 96 -0.78 -6.16 -29.90
N ALA A 97 -1.82 -6.67 -29.23
CA ALA A 97 -3.08 -7.07 -29.88
C ALA A 97 -3.85 -5.88 -30.50
N ARG A 98 -3.73 -4.68 -29.94
CA ARG A 98 -4.30 -3.46 -30.54
C ARG A 98 -3.56 -3.02 -31.80
N ASN A 99 -2.26 -3.27 -31.90
CA ASN A 99 -1.45 -2.89 -33.06
C ASN A 99 -1.60 -3.85 -34.25
N GLN A 100 -2.08 -5.07 -34.05
CA GLN A 100 -2.36 -6.04 -35.14
C GLN A 100 -3.74 -5.89 -35.80
N LYS A 101 -4.62 -5.05 -35.24
CA LYS A 101 -5.96 -4.76 -35.78
C LYS A 101 -6.06 -3.44 -36.55
N ARG A 102 -4.93 -2.84 -36.91
CA ARG A 102 -4.79 -1.67 -37.78
C ARG A 102 -4.00 -2.08 -39.01
#